data_AF-A0A0Q8GH15-F1
#
_entry.id   AF-A0A0Q8GH15-F1
#
_cell.length_a   1.000
_cell.length_b   1.000
_cell.length_c   1.000
_cell.angle_alpha   90.00
_cell.angle_beta   90.00
_cell.angle_gamma   90.00
#
_symmetry.space_group_name_H-M   'P 1'
#
loop_
_entity.id
_entity.type
_entity.pdbx_description
1 polymer ?
#
loop_
_entity_poly.entity_id
_entity_poly.type
_entity_poly.pdbx_seq_one_letter_code
_entity_poly.pdbx_strand_id
1 'polypeptide(L)'
;MAHWLAGHAELGSEALAGLVALIEPLGSQAAIKAVATGRYVFASAGLAQMFERQEVVGHTDAELLKPDETTALRRVEQTVMAQRHPVVSEHKLEINHRRREFSVTRLALSPDFLLAVWHERTEERHREAHLQRALAQIEQQQSSIEQIRRELQQGSGRDDVSGLYMRAQFDDQLLREIDLSSREHREFALVVIALDASSAVAGLGEDAQQRLLEGMGRMLRANTRAMDSACRIGAQRFAVLLSGVGLATAHARMEQLRRQCAAQIVVLNGQDLGLSISMGVSSFPHTASRQEELMAASEAAVHEAQRRGGNQVVLASIAFG
;
A
#
# COMPACT_ATOMS: atom_id res chain seq x y z
N MET A 1 45.78 -3.23 29.59
CA MET A 1 45.38 -4.65 29.76
C MET A 1 46.57 -5.60 29.65
N ALA A 2 47.32 -5.63 28.55
CA ALA A 2 48.48 -6.53 28.37
C ALA A 2 49.55 -6.43 29.49
N HIS A 3 49.91 -5.21 29.91
CA HIS A 3 50.86 -4.99 31.02
C HIS A 3 50.33 -5.42 32.40
N TRP A 4 49.00 -5.35 32.61
CA TRP A 4 48.35 -5.79 33.84
C TRP A 4 48.26 -7.32 33.91
N LEU A 5 47.96 -7.99 32.77
CA LEU A 5 47.94 -9.44 32.64
C LEU A 5 49.31 -10.08 32.83
N ALA A 6 50.39 -9.42 32.38
CA ALA A 6 51.76 -9.88 32.59
C ALA A 6 52.15 -9.97 34.09
N GLY A 7 51.53 -9.15 34.95
CA GLY A 7 51.72 -9.18 36.40
C GLY A 7 50.82 -10.16 37.15
N HIS A 8 49.87 -10.81 36.46
CA HIS A 8 48.90 -11.74 37.04
C HIS A 8 48.84 -13.04 36.22
N ALA A 9 50.01 -13.66 35.98
CA ALA A 9 50.12 -14.87 35.17
C ALA A 9 49.23 -16.02 35.66
N GLU A 10 48.94 -16.07 36.97
CA GLU A 10 48.04 -17.04 37.61
C GLU A 10 46.57 -16.89 37.16
N LEU A 11 46.14 -15.70 36.74
CA LEU A 11 44.80 -15.46 36.18
C LEU A 11 44.66 -16.00 34.74
N GLY A 12 45.75 -16.38 34.07
CA GLY A 12 45.72 -16.73 32.64
C GLY A 12 44.84 -17.94 32.31
N SER A 13 44.92 -19.00 33.12
CA SER A 13 44.12 -20.22 32.93
C SER A 13 42.67 -20.02 33.38
N GLU A 14 42.45 -19.38 34.53
CA GLU A 14 41.11 -19.12 35.09
C GLU A 14 40.31 -18.13 34.24
N ALA A 15 40.95 -17.07 33.72
CA ALA A 15 40.30 -16.09 32.85
C ALA A 15 39.91 -16.70 31.49
N LEU A 16 40.76 -17.57 30.91
CA LEU A 16 40.43 -18.26 29.66
C LEU A 16 39.25 -19.22 29.87
N ALA A 17 39.27 -20.01 30.95
CA ALA A 17 38.16 -20.90 31.31
C ALA A 17 36.86 -20.12 31.54
N GLY A 18 36.93 -18.99 32.27
CA GLY A 18 35.80 -18.10 32.50
C GLY A 18 35.24 -17.49 31.21
N LEU A 19 36.10 -17.02 30.29
CA LEU A 19 35.68 -16.48 29.00
C LEU A 19 34.99 -17.54 28.13
N VAL A 20 35.51 -18.77 28.09
CA VAL A 20 34.87 -19.88 27.36
C VAL A 20 33.50 -20.21 27.98
N ALA A 21 33.41 -20.29 29.31
CA ALA A 21 32.16 -20.54 30.01
C ALA A 21 31.10 -19.44 29.82
N LEU A 22 31.51 -18.20 29.49
CA LEU A 22 30.59 -17.10 29.19
C LEU A 22 30.04 -17.13 27.76
N ILE A 23 30.81 -17.64 26.79
CA ILE A 23 30.40 -17.64 25.38
C ILE A 23 29.61 -18.90 24.99
N GLU A 24 29.81 -20.03 25.69
CA GLU A 24 29.09 -21.28 25.41
C GLU A 24 27.56 -21.14 25.56
N PRO A 25 27.01 -20.52 26.63
CA PRO A 25 25.57 -20.28 26.75
C PRO A 25 25.00 -19.35 25.66
N LEU A 26 25.85 -18.53 25.03
CA LEU A 26 25.48 -17.67 23.91
C LEU A 26 25.52 -18.43 22.56
N GLY A 27 25.68 -19.76 22.60
CA GLY A 27 25.76 -20.60 21.40
C GLY A 27 27.09 -20.45 20.64
N SER A 28 28.14 -19.96 21.29
CA SER A 28 29.46 -19.77 20.68
C SER A 28 30.47 -20.78 21.21
N GLN A 29 31.33 -21.28 20.32
CA GLN A 29 32.31 -22.32 20.61
C GLN A 29 33.71 -21.83 20.29
N ALA A 30 34.65 -21.97 21.23
CA ALA A 30 36.04 -21.59 21.05
C ALA A 30 36.92 -22.77 20.63
N ALA A 31 37.95 -22.50 19.83
CA ALA A 31 39.05 -23.39 19.52
C ALA A 31 40.36 -22.62 19.35
N ILE A 32 41.48 -23.25 19.68
CA ILE A 32 42.82 -22.76 19.33
C ILE A 32 43.49 -23.81 18.44
N LYS A 33 44.12 -23.36 17.35
CA LYS A 33 44.88 -24.22 16.44
C LYS A 33 46.35 -23.85 16.44
N ALA A 34 47.21 -24.86 16.36
CA ALA A 34 48.61 -24.68 16.03
C ALA A 34 48.76 -24.46 14.52
N VAL A 35 49.32 -23.32 14.12
CA VAL A 35 49.43 -22.90 12.71
C VAL A 35 50.32 -23.85 11.91
N ALA A 36 51.41 -24.33 12.51
CA ALA A 36 52.38 -25.20 11.86
C ALA A 36 51.79 -26.56 11.43
N THR A 37 50.89 -27.12 12.25
CA THR A 37 50.32 -28.46 12.04
C THR A 37 48.86 -28.42 11.56
N GLY A 38 48.18 -27.29 11.74
CA GLY A 38 46.73 -27.17 11.54
C GLY A 38 45.91 -27.94 12.57
N ARG A 39 46.54 -28.48 13.64
CA ARG A 39 45.85 -29.28 14.65
C ARG A 39 45.21 -28.40 15.72
N TYR A 40 44.02 -28.77 16.18
CA TYR A 40 43.40 -28.17 17.35
C TYR A 40 44.23 -28.50 18.60
N VAL A 41 44.66 -27.47 19.33
CA VAL A 41 45.34 -27.61 20.63
C VAL A 41 44.41 -27.30 21.79
N PHE A 42 43.29 -26.64 21.52
CA PHE A 42 42.20 -26.42 22.46
C PHE A 42 40.87 -26.45 21.68
N ALA A 43 39.83 -27.02 22.31
CA ALA A 43 38.46 -26.97 21.85
C ALA A 43 37.53 -26.90 23.07
N SER A 44 36.55 -26.01 23.01
CA SER A 44 35.42 -25.97 23.95
C SER A 44 34.60 -27.26 23.88
N ALA A 45 33.86 -27.55 24.96
CA ALA A 45 33.06 -28.78 25.04
C ALA A 45 31.97 -28.79 23.97
N GLY A 46 31.32 -27.64 23.73
CA GLY A 46 30.31 -27.53 22.69
C GLY A 46 30.88 -27.64 21.26
N LEU A 47 32.16 -27.32 21.02
CA LEU A 47 32.80 -27.60 19.72
C LEU A 47 32.94 -29.10 19.46
N ALA A 48 33.32 -29.87 20.49
CA ALA A 48 33.40 -31.34 20.38
C ALA A 48 32.02 -31.97 20.13
N GLN A 49 30.99 -31.48 20.83
CA GLN A 49 29.60 -31.87 20.60
C GLN A 49 29.11 -31.50 19.20
N MET A 50 29.48 -30.32 18.69
CA MET A 50 29.13 -29.86 17.35
C MET A 50 29.61 -30.85 16.26
N PHE A 51 30.83 -31.38 16.40
CA PHE A 51 31.40 -32.38 15.49
C PHE A 51 31.03 -33.83 15.85
N GLU A 52 30.18 -34.07 16.88
CA GLU A 52 29.81 -35.40 17.39
C GLU A 52 31.03 -36.30 17.69
N ARG A 53 32.10 -35.72 18.25
CA ARG A 53 33.30 -36.46 18.66
C ARG A 53 33.51 -36.39 20.15
N GLN A 54 34.13 -37.44 20.69
CA GLN A 54 34.62 -37.44 22.07
C GLN A 54 35.70 -36.38 22.28
N GLU A 55 36.56 -36.15 21.27
CA GLU A 55 37.62 -35.15 21.31
C GLU A 55 37.91 -34.58 19.92
N VAL A 56 38.08 -33.25 19.86
CA VAL A 56 38.49 -32.50 18.65
C VAL A 56 39.96 -32.10 18.70
N VAL A 57 40.52 -31.99 19.91
CA VAL A 57 41.95 -31.73 20.11
C VAL A 57 42.77 -32.82 19.42
N GLY A 58 43.91 -32.41 18.86
CA GLY A 58 44.79 -33.27 18.09
C GLY A 58 44.35 -33.47 16.63
N HIS A 59 43.11 -33.16 16.25
CA HIS A 59 42.64 -33.34 14.87
C HIS A 59 42.86 -32.08 14.01
N THR A 60 42.78 -32.21 12.69
CA THR A 60 42.78 -31.08 11.72
C THR A 60 41.40 -30.89 11.10
N ASP A 61 41.12 -29.73 10.51
CA ASP A 61 39.85 -29.53 9.76
C ASP A 61 39.65 -30.59 8.66
N ALA A 62 40.73 -31.02 8.00
CA ALA A 62 40.67 -32.00 6.91
C ALA A 62 40.19 -33.39 7.38
N GLU A 63 40.35 -33.70 8.67
CA GLU A 63 39.87 -34.95 9.28
C GLU A 63 38.41 -34.83 9.77
N LEU A 64 37.85 -33.61 9.81
CA LEU A 64 36.53 -33.30 10.37
C LEU A 64 35.53 -32.80 9.32
N LEU A 65 35.99 -32.21 8.24
CA LEU A 65 35.18 -31.49 7.24
C LEU A 65 35.52 -31.93 5.81
N LYS A 66 34.68 -31.54 4.85
CA LYS A 66 34.94 -31.85 3.44
C LYS A 66 36.16 -31.07 2.91
N PRO A 67 36.83 -31.55 1.83
CA PRO A 67 38.01 -30.89 1.27
C PRO A 67 37.80 -29.42 0.88
N ASP A 68 36.67 -29.11 0.25
CA ASP A 68 36.35 -27.75 -0.21
C ASP A 68 36.11 -26.79 0.98
N GLU A 69 35.39 -27.27 1.99
CA GLU A 69 35.13 -26.54 3.24
C GLU A 69 36.43 -26.26 3.99
N THR A 70 37.29 -27.27 4.12
CA THR A 70 38.62 -27.15 4.73
C THR A 70 39.48 -26.11 4.00
N THR A 71 39.45 -26.14 2.67
CA THR A 71 40.20 -25.19 1.84
C THR A 71 39.71 -23.76 2.05
N ALA A 72 38.39 -23.56 2.15
CA ALA A 72 37.80 -22.26 2.42
C ALA A 72 38.21 -21.72 3.80
N LEU A 73 38.16 -22.54 4.85
CA LEU A 73 38.60 -22.15 6.19
C LEU A 73 40.09 -21.78 6.19
N ARG A 74 40.95 -22.61 5.59
CA ARG A 74 42.40 -22.38 5.55
C ARG A 74 42.78 -21.07 4.85
N ARG A 75 42.08 -20.68 3.79
CA ARG A 75 42.30 -19.38 3.12
C ARG A 75 42.07 -18.21 4.08
N VAL A 76 40.98 -18.24 4.84
CA VAL A 76 40.68 -17.21 5.85
C VAL A 76 41.76 -17.19 6.94
N GLU A 77 42.18 -18.37 7.40
CA GLU A 77 43.24 -18.49 8.42
C GLU A 77 44.56 -17.88 7.95
N GLN A 78 44.96 -18.12 6.69
CA GLN A 78 46.15 -17.48 6.09
C GLN A 78 46.04 -15.96 6.09
N THR A 79 44.87 -15.41 5.72
CA THR A 79 44.62 -13.96 5.76
C THR A 79 44.73 -13.41 7.18
N VAL A 80 44.15 -14.09 8.17
CA VAL A 80 44.22 -13.69 9.59
C VAL A 80 45.66 -13.69 10.09
N MET A 81 46.44 -14.71 9.77
CA MET A 81 47.84 -14.81 10.19
C MET A 81 48.72 -13.73 9.55
N ALA A 82 48.44 -13.35 8.31
CA ALA A 82 49.14 -12.27 7.62
C ALA A 82 48.78 -10.88 8.17
N GLN A 83 47.49 -10.62 8.42
CA GLN A 83 47.00 -9.29 8.80
C GLN A 83 47.03 -9.04 10.31
N ARG A 84 46.98 -10.10 11.14
CA ARG A 84 46.96 -10.06 12.61
C ARG A 84 45.84 -9.22 13.24
N HIS A 85 44.72 -9.07 12.54
CA HIS A 85 43.51 -8.44 13.07
C HIS A 85 42.37 -9.47 13.13
N PRO A 86 41.34 -9.25 13.98
CA PRO A 86 40.16 -10.11 14.00
C PRO A 86 39.45 -10.13 12.63
N VAL A 87 39.14 -11.32 12.12
CA VAL A 87 38.36 -11.49 10.88
C VAL A 87 37.14 -12.35 11.18
N VAL A 88 35.98 -11.84 10.80
CA VAL A 88 34.72 -12.59 10.81
C VAL A 88 34.50 -13.16 9.42
N SER A 89 34.11 -14.44 9.33
CA SER A 89 33.85 -15.11 8.07
C SER A 89 32.66 -16.05 8.21
N GLU A 90 31.82 -16.11 7.18
CA GLU A 90 30.65 -16.99 7.16
C GLU A 90 30.96 -18.27 6.38
N HIS A 91 30.50 -19.41 6.90
CA HIS A 91 30.74 -20.73 6.34
C HIS A 91 29.46 -21.56 6.34
N LYS A 92 29.15 -22.20 5.21
CA LYS A 92 28.10 -23.22 5.13
C LYS A 92 28.79 -24.58 5.12
N LEU A 93 28.63 -25.32 6.20
CA LEU A 93 29.32 -26.59 6.43
C LEU A 93 28.31 -27.72 6.53
N GLU A 94 28.66 -28.87 5.99
CA GLU A 94 27.91 -30.10 6.19
C GLU A 94 28.54 -30.91 7.32
N ILE A 95 27.94 -30.81 8.50
CA ILE A 95 28.39 -31.51 9.71
C ILE A 95 27.30 -32.52 10.10
N ASN A 96 27.68 -33.79 10.22
CA ASN A 96 26.80 -34.90 10.58
C ASN A 96 25.58 -35.00 9.66
N HIS A 97 25.81 -34.90 8.34
CA HIS A 97 24.77 -34.91 7.29
C HIS A 97 23.75 -33.77 7.38
N ARG A 98 24.01 -32.74 8.20
CA ARG A 98 23.17 -31.54 8.30
C ARG A 98 23.96 -30.34 7.80
N ARG A 99 23.34 -29.56 6.92
CA ARG A 99 23.87 -28.25 6.53
C ARG A 99 23.65 -27.28 7.67
N ARG A 100 24.75 -26.69 8.13
CA ARG A 100 24.77 -25.69 9.20
C ARG A 100 25.50 -24.45 8.70
N GLU A 101 25.04 -23.29 9.14
CA GLU A 101 25.66 -22.01 8.79
C GLU A 101 26.36 -21.45 10.03
N PHE A 102 27.63 -21.08 9.88
CA PHE A 102 28.47 -20.57 10.95
C PHE A 102 29.00 -19.19 10.62
N SER A 103 29.02 -18.31 11.62
CA SER A 103 29.92 -17.16 11.63
C SER A 103 31.11 -17.50 12.51
N VAL A 104 32.31 -17.41 11.95
CA VAL A 104 33.55 -17.75 12.65
C VAL A 104 34.44 -16.52 12.71
N THR A 105 34.68 -16.05 13.93
CA THR A 105 35.60 -14.96 14.23
C THR A 105 36.96 -15.54 14.55
N ARG A 106 38.01 -15.08 13.88
CA ARG A 106 39.37 -15.59 14.04
C ARG A 106 40.33 -14.47 14.39
N LEU A 107 41.31 -14.77 15.23
CA LEU A 107 42.37 -13.85 15.62
C LEU A 107 43.69 -14.61 15.79
N ALA A 108 44.78 -14.07 15.24
CA ALA A 108 46.11 -14.58 15.51
C ALA A 108 46.51 -14.22 16.95
N LEU A 109 46.70 -15.22 17.81
CA LEU A 109 47.18 -15.00 19.18
C LEU A 109 48.70 -14.77 19.21
N SER A 110 49.41 -15.49 18.34
CA SER A 110 50.86 -15.45 18.19
C SER A 110 51.23 -15.91 16.76
N PRO A 111 52.52 -15.96 16.36
CA PRO A 111 52.91 -16.58 15.10
C PRO A 111 52.49 -18.05 14.99
N ASP A 112 52.35 -18.75 16.12
CA ASP A 112 52.19 -20.20 16.18
C ASP A 112 50.75 -20.63 16.46
N PHE A 113 49.90 -19.71 16.95
CA PHE A 113 48.55 -20.03 17.41
C PHE A 113 47.49 -19.08 16.87
N LEU A 114 46.38 -19.69 16.45
CA LEU A 114 45.18 -19.02 15.97
C LEU A 114 44.00 -19.34 16.90
N LEU A 115 43.30 -18.31 17.37
CA LEU A 115 42.02 -18.43 18.06
C LEU A 115 40.87 -18.36 17.05
N ALA A 116 39.88 -19.23 17.21
CA ALA A 116 38.63 -19.20 16.47
C ALA A 116 37.44 -19.30 17.44
N VAL A 117 36.45 -18.43 17.25
CA VAL A 117 35.16 -18.48 17.92
C VAL A 117 34.09 -18.72 16.85
N TRP A 118 33.39 -19.83 16.97
CA TRP A 118 32.35 -20.33 16.08
C TRP A 118 30.99 -19.99 16.65
N HIS A 119 30.12 -19.41 15.86
CA HIS A 119 28.74 -19.15 16.25
C HIS A 119 27.80 -19.77 15.20
N GLU A 120 26.93 -20.68 15.62
CA GLU A 120 25.96 -21.31 14.72
C GLU A 120 24.80 -20.35 14.45
N ARG A 121 24.62 -19.97 13.18
CA ARG A 121 23.57 -19.05 12.70
C ARG A 121 22.47 -19.76 11.91
N THR A 122 22.47 -21.08 11.88
CA THR A 122 21.53 -21.91 11.09
C THR A 122 20.06 -21.52 11.36
N GLU A 123 19.63 -21.52 12.63
CA GLU A 123 18.24 -21.18 12.97
C GLU A 123 17.90 -19.72 12.71
N GLU A 124 18.82 -18.79 13.01
CA GLU A 124 18.63 -17.36 12.80
C GLU A 124 18.40 -17.07 11.31
N ARG A 125 19.24 -17.63 10.43
CA ARG A 125 19.12 -17.49 8.98
C ARG A 125 17.84 -18.12 8.44
N HIS A 126 17.43 -19.28 8.97
CA HIS A 126 16.16 -19.90 8.60
C HIS A 126 14.95 -19.06 8.99
N ARG A 127 14.95 -18.48 10.20
CA ARG A 127 13.87 -17.59 10.67
C ARG A 127 13.82 -16.30 9.85
N GLU A 128 14.96 -15.69 9.58
CA GLU A 128 15.07 -14.49 8.74
C GLU A 128 14.52 -14.74 7.33
N ALA A 129 14.93 -15.84 6.69
CA ALA A 129 14.42 -16.23 5.38
C ALA A 129 12.91 -16.53 5.40
N HIS A 130 12.40 -17.15 6.46
CA HIS A 130 10.97 -17.42 6.61
C HIS A 130 10.17 -16.11 6.75
N LEU A 131 10.64 -15.16 7.56
CA LEU A 131 10.02 -13.84 7.74
C LEU A 131 10.00 -13.05 6.43
N GLN A 132 11.12 -13.02 5.71
CA GLN A 132 11.19 -12.33 4.40
C GLN A 132 10.18 -12.90 3.40
N ARG A 133 10.02 -14.23 3.35
CA ARG A 133 9.00 -14.87 2.48
C ARG A 133 7.58 -14.52 2.91
N ALA A 134 7.30 -14.51 4.22
CA ALA A 134 5.99 -14.15 4.73
C ALA A 134 5.63 -12.69 4.40
N LEU A 135 6.59 -11.75 4.54
CA LEU A 135 6.40 -10.35 4.15
C LEU A 135 6.10 -10.20 2.66
N ALA A 136 6.90 -10.83 1.79
CA ALA A 136 6.67 -10.81 0.35
C ALA A 136 5.30 -11.37 -0.04
N GLN A 137 4.84 -12.43 0.65
CA GLN A 137 3.51 -12.99 0.44
C GLN A 137 2.40 -12.03 0.86
N ILE A 138 2.56 -11.32 1.98
CA ILE A 138 1.60 -10.30 2.43
C ILE A 138 1.53 -9.15 1.42
N GLU A 139 2.66 -8.65 0.94
CA GLU A 139 2.72 -7.58 -0.07
C GLU A 139 2.00 -8.00 -1.36
N GLN A 140 2.24 -9.23 -1.83
CA GLN A 140 1.56 -9.77 -2.99
C GLN A 140 0.04 -9.89 -2.78
N GLN A 141 -0.40 -10.35 -1.60
CA GLN A 141 -1.82 -10.44 -1.26
C GLN A 141 -2.47 -9.05 -1.21
N GLN A 142 -1.81 -8.06 -0.63
CA GLN A 142 -2.31 -6.68 -0.58
C GLN A 142 -2.50 -6.11 -1.98
N SER A 143 -1.50 -6.26 -2.87
CA SER A 143 -1.59 -5.82 -4.25
C SER A 143 -2.76 -6.47 -5.01
N SER A 144 -2.96 -7.78 -4.83
CA SER A 144 -4.08 -8.49 -5.44
C SER A 144 -5.44 -8.01 -4.92
N ILE A 145 -5.57 -7.78 -3.60
CA ILE A 145 -6.80 -7.23 -3.00
C ILE A 145 -7.10 -5.83 -3.57
N GLU A 146 -6.09 -4.98 -3.70
CA GLU A 146 -6.27 -3.65 -4.30
C GLU A 146 -6.72 -3.73 -5.75
N GLN A 147 -6.14 -4.64 -6.53
CA GLN A 147 -6.55 -4.84 -7.92
C GLN A 147 -8.01 -5.30 -8.02
N ILE A 148 -8.41 -6.31 -7.24
CA ILE A 148 -9.80 -6.80 -7.18
C ILE A 148 -10.74 -5.68 -6.74
N ARG A 149 -10.35 -4.85 -5.77
CA ARG A 149 -11.14 -3.68 -5.37
C ARG A 149 -11.33 -2.69 -6.52
N ARG A 150 -10.28 -2.38 -7.27
CA ARG A 150 -10.38 -1.50 -8.45
C ARG A 150 -11.29 -2.10 -9.52
N GLU A 151 -11.20 -3.40 -9.77
CA GLU A 151 -12.06 -4.11 -10.73
C GLU A 151 -13.53 -4.10 -10.29
N LEU A 152 -13.81 -4.35 -9.00
CA LEU A 152 -15.15 -4.26 -8.42
C LEU A 152 -15.70 -2.83 -8.46
N GLN A 153 -14.86 -1.82 -8.24
CA GLN A 153 -15.24 -0.41 -8.35
C GLN A 153 -15.60 -0.04 -9.79
N GLN A 154 -14.79 -0.47 -10.77
CA GLN A 154 -15.12 -0.32 -12.19
C GLN A 154 -16.44 -1.04 -12.55
N GLY A 155 -16.73 -2.18 -11.92
CA GLY A 155 -17.99 -2.93 -12.10
C GLY A 155 -19.22 -2.34 -11.39
N SER A 156 -19.03 -1.50 -10.37
CA SER A 156 -20.15 -0.87 -9.63
C SER A 156 -20.86 0.22 -10.43
N GLY A 157 -20.19 0.76 -11.46
CA GLY A 157 -20.73 1.81 -12.33
C GLY A 157 -21.04 3.11 -11.60
N ARG A 158 -20.33 3.42 -10.50
CA ARG A 158 -20.53 4.61 -9.67
C ARG A 158 -19.24 5.41 -9.43
N ASP A 159 -19.37 6.74 -9.33
CA ASP A 159 -18.30 7.70 -9.01
C ASP A 159 -17.98 7.66 -7.51
N ASP A 160 -16.70 7.52 -7.15
CA ASP A 160 -16.25 7.30 -5.76
C ASP A 160 -16.52 8.51 -4.84
N VAL A 161 -16.50 9.72 -5.39
CA VAL A 161 -16.68 10.96 -4.60
C VAL A 161 -18.16 11.22 -4.31
N SER A 162 -19.01 11.15 -5.34
CA SER A 162 -20.43 11.48 -5.22
C SER A 162 -21.31 10.27 -4.86
N GLY A 163 -20.86 9.05 -5.20
CA GLY A 163 -21.63 7.81 -5.10
C GLY A 163 -22.75 7.68 -6.15
N LEU A 164 -22.74 8.54 -7.18
CA LEU A 164 -23.69 8.57 -8.30
C LEU A 164 -23.22 7.65 -9.43
N TYR A 165 -24.05 7.40 -10.45
CA TYR A 165 -23.60 6.62 -11.61
C TYR A 165 -22.43 7.30 -12.33
N MET A 166 -21.52 6.53 -12.95
CA MET A 166 -20.57 7.12 -13.89
C MET A 166 -21.30 7.49 -15.18
N ARG A 167 -20.69 8.39 -15.95
CA ARG A 167 -21.27 8.94 -17.17
C ARG A 167 -21.69 7.87 -18.18
N ALA A 168 -20.87 6.83 -18.37
CA ALA A 168 -21.18 5.75 -19.30
C ALA A 168 -22.51 5.04 -18.97
N GLN A 169 -22.76 4.71 -17.69
CA GLN A 169 -24.01 4.04 -17.30
C GLN A 169 -25.22 4.96 -17.43
N PHE A 170 -25.02 6.26 -17.21
CA PHE A 170 -26.08 7.25 -17.39
C PHE A 170 -26.45 7.43 -18.87
N ASP A 171 -25.46 7.54 -19.76
CA ASP A 171 -25.67 7.70 -21.20
C ASP A 171 -26.43 6.48 -21.76
N ASP A 172 -26.08 5.27 -21.31
CA ASP A 172 -26.82 4.04 -21.64
C ASP A 172 -28.28 4.07 -21.17
N GLN A 173 -28.55 4.61 -19.97
CA GLN A 173 -29.92 4.74 -19.45
C GLN A 173 -30.72 5.80 -20.20
N LEU A 174 -30.09 6.92 -20.55
CA LEU A 174 -30.71 7.99 -21.33
C LEU A 174 -31.10 7.50 -22.73
N LEU A 175 -30.23 6.74 -23.40
CA LEU A 175 -30.54 6.13 -24.69
C LEU A 175 -31.76 5.18 -24.61
N ARG A 176 -31.81 4.35 -23.56
CA ARG A 176 -32.96 3.47 -23.32
C ARG A 176 -34.25 4.25 -23.06
N GLU A 177 -34.18 5.33 -22.29
CA GLU A 177 -35.34 6.16 -22.00
C GLU A 177 -35.85 6.90 -23.26
N ILE A 178 -34.96 7.32 -24.16
CA ILE A 178 -35.33 7.93 -25.46
C ILE A 178 -36.08 6.90 -26.34
N ASP A 179 -35.57 5.68 -26.46
CA ASP A 179 -36.21 4.62 -27.24
C ASP A 179 -37.57 4.25 -26.65
N LEU A 180 -37.65 4.07 -25.32
CA LEU A 180 -38.90 3.81 -24.60
C LEU A 180 -39.91 4.95 -24.81
N SER A 181 -39.46 6.19 -24.70
CA SER A 181 -40.32 7.37 -24.80
C SER A 181 -40.87 7.60 -26.20
N SER A 182 -40.05 7.28 -27.21
CA SER A 182 -40.47 7.31 -28.61
C SER A 182 -41.55 6.27 -28.92
N ARG A 183 -41.46 5.07 -28.30
CA ARG A 183 -42.42 3.98 -28.48
C ARG A 183 -43.72 4.18 -27.72
N GLU A 184 -43.64 4.69 -26.50
CA GLU A 184 -44.79 4.83 -25.60
C GLU A 184 -45.45 6.22 -25.64
N HIS A 185 -44.92 7.16 -26.44
CA HIS A 185 -45.36 8.57 -26.48
C HIS A 185 -45.40 9.24 -25.11
N ARG A 186 -44.43 8.90 -24.27
CA ARG A 186 -44.25 9.45 -22.92
C ARG A 186 -43.16 10.51 -22.93
N GLU A 187 -43.29 11.45 -22.02
CA GLU A 187 -42.28 12.47 -21.79
C GLU A 187 -41.35 12.09 -20.63
N PHE A 188 -40.13 12.59 -20.70
CA PHE A 188 -39.20 12.62 -19.58
C PHE A 188 -38.46 13.96 -19.57
N ALA A 189 -37.78 14.24 -18.48
CA ALA A 189 -36.93 15.42 -18.35
C ALA A 189 -35.48 15.05 -18.10
N LEU A 190 -34.58 15.80 -18.72
CA LEU A 190 -33.16 15.80 -18.42
C LEU A 190 -32.85 17.09 -17.66
N VAL A 191 -32.06 16.97 -16.61
CA VAL A 191 -31.61 18.10 -15.81
C VAL A 191 -30.10 18.11 -15.79
N VAL A 192 -29.47 19.21 -16.18
CA VAL A 192 -28.05 19.45 -15.92
C VAL A 192 -27.93 20.39 -14.74
N ILE A 193 -26.98 20.09 -13.85
CA ILE A 193 -26.76 20.81 -12.61
C ILE A 193 -25.29 21.22 -12.55
N ALA A 194 -25.03 22.47 -12.22
CA ALA A 194 -23.69 22.98 -11.92
C ALA A 194 -23.65 23.54 -10.50
N LEU A 195 -22.57 23.28 -9.78
CA LEU A 195 -22.27 24.00 -8.54
C LEU A 195 -21.95 25.46 -8.89
N ASP A 196 -22.51 26.40 -8.15
CA ASP A 196 -22.20 27.81 -8.33
C ASP A 196 -20.85 28.14 -7.67
N ALA A 197 -20.07 29.00 -8.33
CA ALA A 197 -18.79 29.44 -7.78
C ALA A 197 -19.01 30.30 -6.54
N SER A 198 -18.32 29.96 -5.44
CA SER A 198 -18.26 30.77 -4.22
C SER A 198 -16.83 31.17 -3.95
N SER A 199 -16.58 32.47 -3.76
CA SER A 199 -15.25 32.99 -3.42
C SER A 199 -14.72 32.40 -2.11
N ALA A 200 -15.63 32.10 -1.16
CA ALA A 200 -15.29 31.45 0.11
C ALA A 200 -14.75 30.02 -0.10
N VAL A 201 -15.30 29.28 -1.07
CA VAL A 201 -14.86 27.90 -1.39
C VAL A 201 -13.57 27.90 -2.20
N ALA A 202 -13.44 28.83 -3.16
CA ALA A 202 -12.27 28.90 -4.04
C ALA A 202 -10.95 29.09 -3.26
N GLY A 203 -10.98 29.76 -2.11
CA GLY A 203 -9.81 29.96 -1.24
C GLY A 203 -9.43 28.76 -0.36
N LEU A 204 -10.26 27.72 -0.28
CA LEU A 204 -10.10 26.59 0.65
C LEU A 204 -9.54 25.31 0.00
N GLY A 205 -9.22 25.33 -1.30
CA GLY A 205 -8.54 24.24 -2.00
C GLY A 205 -9.41 23.04 -2.37
N GLU A 206 -8.75 21.94 -2.73
CA GLU A 206 -9.41 20.72 -3.27
C GLU A 206 -10.32 20.01 -2.27
N ASP A 207 -9.98 20.03 -0.97
CA ASP A 207 -10.77 19.39 0.09
C ASP A 207 -12.18 19.99 0.19
N ALA A 208 -12.31 21.31 0.04
CA ALA A 208 -13.60 21.99 0.06
C ALA A 208 -14.46 21.60 -1.16
N GLN A 209 -13.83 21.49 -2.33
CA GLN A 209 -14.51 21.02 -3.54
C GLN A 209 -15.00 19.57 -3.35
N GLN A 210 -14.15 18.69 -2.82
CA GLN A 210 -14.52 17.30 -2.56
C GLN A 210 -15.71 17.20 -1.61
N ARG A 211 -15.75 17.99 -0.52
CA ARG A 211 -16.89 18.01 0.42
C ARG A 211 -18.19 18.46 -0.22
N LEU A 212 -18.15 19.44 -1.12
CA LEU A 212 -19.34 19.88 -1.85
C LEU A 212 -19.84 18.81 -2.83
N LEU A 213 -18.92 18.10 -3.49
CA LEU A 213 -19.26 17.01 -4.40
C LEU A 213 -19.88 15.81 -3.65
N GLU A 214 -19.32 15.44 -2.49
CA GLU A 214 -19.90 14.43 -1.58
C GLU A 214 -21.30 14.85 -1.13
N GLY A 215 -21.45 16.12 -0.73
CA GLY A 215 -22.73 16.70 -0.33
C GLY A 215 -23.77 16.63 -1.43
N MET A 216 -23.42 17.07 -2.64
CA MET A 216 -24.30 17.03 -3.81
C MET A 216 -24.69 15.58 -4.17
N GLY A 217 -23.73 14.65 -4.13
CA GLY A 217 -23.99 13.25 -4.37
C GLY A 217 -24.96 12.62 -3.39
N ARG A 218 -24.91 13.01 -2.10
CA ARG A 218 -25.92 12.61 -1.10
C ARG A 218 -27.28 13.21 -1.40
N MET A 219 -27.34 14.51 -1.70
CA MET A 219 -28.58 15.23 -2.01
C MET A 219 -29.31 14.63 -3.20
N LEU A 220 -28.58 14.29 -4.27
CA LEU A 220 -29.16 13.67 -5.46
C LEU A 220 -29.70 12.28 -5.15
N ARG A 221 -28.92 11.41 -4.50
CA ARG A 221 -29.38 10.05 -4.14
C ARG A 221 -30.64 10.06 -3.27
N ALA A 222 -30.76 11.02 -2.35
CA ALA A 222 -31.93 11.15 -1.49
C ALA A 222 -33.18 11.67 -2.22
N ASN A 223 -33.02 12.37 -3.36
CA ASN A 223 -34.11 13.02 -4.09
C ASN A 223 -34.45 12.37 -5.45
N THR A 224 -33.69 11.34 -5.85
CA THR A 224 -33.95 10.52 -7.03
C THR A 224 -34.73 9.25 -6.67
N ARG A 225 -35.76 8.93 -7.46
CA ARG A 225 -36.53 7.67 -7.34
C ARG A 225 -35.79 6.53 -8.02
N ALA A 226 -36.26 5.30 -7.84
CA ALA A 226 -35.69 4.12 -8.49
C ALA A 226 -35.70 4.17 -10.03
N MET A 227 -36.66 4.90 -10.62
CA MET A 227 -36.75 5.11 -12.07
C MET A 227 -35.95 6.34 -12.56
N ASP A 228 -35.51 7.20 -11.63
CA ASP A 228 -34.65 8.33 -11.98
C ASP A 228 -33.20 7.87 -11.99
N SER A 229 -32.34 8.60 -12.69
CA SER A 229 -30.90 8.38 -12.66
C SER A 229 -30.16 9.67 -12.42
N ALA A 230 -29.06 9.62 -11.66
CA ALA A 230 -28.18 10.76 -11.48
C ALA A 230 -26.72 10.34 -11.67
N CYS A 231 -25.94 11.20 -12.30
CA CYS A 231 -24.53 10.98 -12.57
C CYS A 231 -23.72 12.27 -12.43
N ARG A 232 -22.41 12.10 -12.26
CA ARG A 232 -21.45 13.19 -12.37
C ARG A 232 -20.90 13.20 -13.79
N ILE A 233 -21.09 14.30 -14.52
CA ILE A 233 -20.69 14.43 -15.93
C ILE A 233 -19.41 15.25 -16.12
N GLY A 234 -18.93 15.94 -15.08
CA GLY A 234 -17.70 16.72 -15.10
C GLY A 234 -17.22 17.12 -13.71
N ALA A 235 -16.23 18.01 -13.64
CA ALA A 235 -15.57 18.39 -12.39
C ALA A 235 -16.56 18.92 -11.34
N GLN A 236 -17.49 19.80 -11.73
CA GLN A 236 -18.52 20.38 -10.86
C GLN A 236 -19.91 20.33 -11.50
N ARG A 237 -20.12 19.36 -12.41
CA ARG A 237 -21.36 19.19 -13.16
C ARG A 237 -21.96 17.81 -12.96
N PHE A 238 -23.28 17.78 -12.84
CA PHE A 238 -24.09 16.59 -12.65
C PHE A 238 -25.23 16.57 -13.67
N ALA A 239 -25.77 15.40 -13.94
CA ALA A 239 -26.99 15.25 -14.71
C ALA A 239 -27.98 14.35 -13.95
N VAL A 240 -29.28 14.62 -14.15
CA VAL A 240 -30.38 13.82 -13.63
C VAL A 240 -31.37 13.53 -14.74
N LEU A 241 -31.69 12.25 -14.92
CA LEU A 241 -32.75 11.75 -15.78
C LEU A 241 -34.00 11.54 -14.91
N LEU A 242 -35.08 12.24 -15.23
CA LEU A 242 -36.37 12.12 -14.56
C LEU A 242 -37.36 11.40 -15.48
N SER A 243 -37.49 10.09 -15.28
CA SER A 243 -38.26 9.18 -16.13
C SER A 243 -39.78 9.39 -15.92
N GLY A 244 -40.53 9.56 -17.02
CA GLY A 244 -42.00 9.69 -16.99
C GLY A 244 -42.50 11.02 -16.42
N VAL A 245 -41.71 12.09 -16.53
CA VAL A 245 -42.01 13.41 -15.94
C VAL A 245 -41.80 14.52 -16.96
N GLY A 246 -42.82 15.34 -17.19
CA GLY A 246 -42.74 16.54 -18.02
C GLY A 246 -42.08 17.75 -17.37
N LEU A 247 -41.93 18.80 -18.18
CA LEU A 247 -41.18 20.02 -17.86
C LEU A 247 -41.64 20.70 -16.54
N ALA A 248 -42.95 20.85 -16.35
CA ALA A 248 -43.51 21.55 -15.18
C ALA A 248 -43.24 20.79 -13.87
N THR A 249 -43.45 19.48 -13.87
CA THR A 249 -43.20 18.62 -12.70
C THR A 249 -41.71 18.49 -12.43
N ALA A 250 -40.88 18.38 -13.48
CA ALA A 250 -39.43 18.39 -13.35
C ALA A 250 -38.94 19.69 -12.71
N HIS A 251 -39.43 20.85 -13.16
CA HIS A 251 -39.12 22.15 -12.57
C HIS A 251 -39.49 22.20 -11.07
N ALA A 252 -40.71 21.77 -10.70
CA ALA A 252 -41.13 21.77 -9.31
C ALA A 252 -40.23 20.88 -8.41
N ARG A 253 -39.87 19.68 -8.89
CA ARG A 253 -38.95 18.77 -8.18
C ARG A 253 -37.56 19.37 -8.05
N MET A 254 -37.03 19.97 -9.10
CA MET A 254 -35.70 20.57 -9.07
C MET A 254 -35.66 21.83 -8.21
N GLU A 255 -36.73 22.62 -8.19
CA GLU A 255 -36.83 23.78 -7.30
C GLU A 255 -36.90 23.36 -5.82
N GLN A 256 -37.56 22.24 -5.51
CA GLN A 256 -37.50 21.66 -4.17
C GLN A 256 -36.07 21.23 -3.80
N LEU A 257 -35.39 20.48 -4.69
CA LEU A 257 -34.01 20.07 -4.49
C LEU A 257 -33.08 21.28 -4.29
N ARG A 258 -33.26 22.33 -5.10
CA ARG A 258 -32.49 23.58 -5.00
C ARG A 258 -32.57 24.18 -3.61
N ARG A 259 -33.79 24.30 -3.07
CA ARG A 259 -34.02 24.86 -1.73
C ARG A 259 -33.39 24.00 -0.64
N GLN A 260 -33.46 22.68 -0.79
CA GLN A 260 -32.80 21.77 0.15
C GLN A 260 -31.28 21.89 0.08
N CYS A 261 -30.69 22.00 -1.11
CA CYS A 261 -29.26 22.26 -1.27
C CYS A 261 -28.87 23.60 -0.64
N ALA A 262 -29.62 24.67 -0.91
CA ALA A 262 -29.35 25.99 -0.33
C ALA A 262 -29.46 26.01 1.21
N ALA A 263 -30.26 25.11 1.80
CA ALA A 263 -30.39 24.95 3.24
C ALA A 263 -29.41 23.91 3.84
N GLN A 264 -28.68 23.18 3.00
CA GLN A 264 -27.75 22.15 3.44
C GLN A 264 -26.49 22.78 4.02
N ILE A 265 -26.21 22.48 5.29
CA ILE A 265 -24.97 22.86 5.95
C ILE A 265 -23.87 21.90 5.50
N VAL A 266 -22.80 22.42 4.89
CA VAL A 266 -21.63 21.64 4.47
C VAL A 266 -20.42 22.21 5.18
N VAL A 267 -19.94 21.51 6.22
CA VAL A 267 -18.86 22.03 7.08
C VAL A 267 -17.50 21.48 6.66
N LEU A 268 -16.51 22.37 6.58
CA LEU A 268 -15.09 22.03 6.55
C LEU A 268 -14.34 22.92 7.53
N ASN A 269 -13.54 22.32 8.43
CA ASN A 269 -12.75 23.05 9.44
C ASN A 269 -13.57 24.06 10.28
N GLY A 270 -14.83 23.72 10.60
CA GLY A 270 -15.73 24.57 11.37
C GLY A 270 -16.38 25.73 10.59
N GLN A 271 -16.12 25.86 9.28
CA GLN A 271 -16.75 26.84 8.40
C GLN A 271 -17.83 26.17 7.56
N ASP A 272 -19.00 26.82 7.45
CA ASP A 272 -20.03 26.41 6.50
C ASP A 272 -19.68 26.91 5.10
N LEU A 273 -19.58 25.98 4.15
CA LEU A 273 -19.26 26.25 2.75
C LEU A 273 -20.49 26.74 1.97
N GLY A 274 -21.69 26.38 2.42
CA GLY A 274 -22.93 26.53 1.67
C GLY A 274 -22.97 25.68 0.39
N LEU A 275 -24.16 25.37 -0.11
CA LEU A 275 -24.35 24.60 -1.34
C LEU A 275 -25.34 25.30 -2.27
N SER A 276 -24.81 26.13 -3.18
CA SER A 276 -25.59 26.79 -4.22
C SER A 276 -25.44 26.07 -5.56
N ILE A 277 -26.56 25.89 -6.26
CA ILE A 277 -26.60 25.18 -7.54
C ILE A 277 -27.45 25.90 -8.58
N SER A 278 -26.97 25.88 -9.83
CA SER A 278 -27.71 26.29 -11.01
C SER A 278 -28.15 25.07 -11.81
N MET A 279 -29.41 25.06 -12.25
CA MET A 279 -30.00 23.91 -12.93
C MET A 279 -30.69 24.32 -14.23
N GLY A 280 -30.47 23.53 -15.26
CA GLY A 280 -31.12 23.64 -16.56
C GLY A 280 -31.94 22.40 -16.83
N VAL A 281 -33.21 22.57 -17.17
CA VAL A 281 -34.16 21.47 -17.38
C VAL A 281 -34.60 21.45 -18.84
N SER A 282 -34.34 20.36 -19.53
CA SER A 282 -34.91 20.04 -20.85
C SER A 282 -35.87 18.85 -20.74
N SER A 283 -36.75 18.71 -21.72
CA SER A 283 -37.72 17.61 -21.82
C SER A 283 -37.77 17.03 -23.23
N PHE A 284 -37.91 15.71 -23.30
CA PHE A 284 -38.20 14.97 -24.52
C PHE A 284 -39.71 14.73 -24.66
N PRO A 285 -40.30 14.88 -25.85
CA PRO A 285 -39.69 15.40 -27.08
C PRO A 285 -39.77 16.94 -27.22
N HIS A 286 -40.34 17.63 -26.22
CA HIS A 286 -40.76 19.03 -26.36
C HIS A 286 -39.64 20.04 -26.62
N THR A 287 -38.52 19.92 -25.92
CA THR A 287 -37.38 20.86 -26.06
C THR A 287 -36.31 20.32 -27.01
N ALA A 288 -36.26 19.00 -27.20
CA ALA A 288 -35.28 18.32 -28.02
C ALA A 288 -35.72 16.87 -28.32
N SER A 289 -35.22 16.33 -29.43
CA SER A 289 -35.58 15.00 -29.94
C SER A 289 -34.43 13.99 -29.96
N ARG A 290 -33.20 14.45 -29.66
CA ARG A 290 -31.99 13.61 -29.58
C ARG A 290 -31.24 13.83 -28.28
N GLN A 291 -30.43 12.85 -27.88
CA GLN A 291 -29.62 12.90 -26.67
C GLN A 291 -28.72 14.15 -26.62
N GLU A 292 -27.98 14.41 -27.70
CA GLU A 292 -27.05 15.55 -27.79
C GLU A 292 -27.79 16.89 -27.68
N GLU A 293 -28.96 17.00 -28.32
CA GLU A 293 -29.83 18.19 -28.27
C GLU A 293 -30.38 18.42 -26.86
N LEU A 294 -30.81 17.37 -26.16
CA LEU A 294 -31.30 17.45 -24.78
C LEU A 294 -30.21 17.96 -23.84
N MET A 295 -28.99 17.42 -23.97
CA MET A 295 -27.84 17.83 -23.17
C MET A 295 -27.49 19.29 -23.46
N ALA A 296 -27.37 19.67 -24.73
CA ALA A 296 -27.08 21.05 -25.14
C ALA A 296 -28.15 22.04 -24.65
N ALA A 297 -29.43 21.70 -24.73
CA ALA A 297 -30.53 22.53 -24.26
C ALA A 297 -30.50 22.72 -22.73
N SER A 298 -30.25 21.64 -21.98
CA SER A 298 -30.07 21.71 -20.53
C SER A 298 -28.83 22.53 -20.13
N GLU A 299 -27.70 22.36 -20.81
CA GLU A 299 -26.48 23.14 -20.55
C GLU A 299 -26.67 24.63 -20.86
N ALA A 300 -27.38 24.97 -21.94
CA ALA A 300 -27.72 26.36 -22.25
C ALA A 300 -28.58 27.00 -21.15
N ALA A 301 -29.55 26.25 -20.60
CA ALA A 301 -30.36 26.69 -19.48
C ALA A 301 -29.55 26.85 -18.18
N VAL A 302 -28.57 25.98 -17.90
CA VAL A 302 -27.63 26.17 -16.78
C VAL A 302 -26.82 27.44 -16.94
N HIS A 303 -26.27 27.69 -18.12
CA HIS A 303 -25.53 28.93 -18.37
C HIS A 303 -26.44 30.14 -18.13
N GLU A 304 -27.70 30.10 -18.56
CA GLU A 304 -28.65 31.17 -18.28
C GLU A 304 -28.91 31.37 -16.78
N ALA A 305 -29.08 30.29 -16.03
CA ALA A 305 -29.22 30.35 -14.57
C ALA A 305 -28.00 31.01 -13.91
N GLN A 306 -26.79 30.68 -14.36
CA GLN A 306 -25.55 31.28 -13.84
C GLN A 306 -25.43 32.76 -14.22
N ARG A 307 -25.80 33.15 -15.45
CA ARG A 307 -25.82 34.56 -15.88
C ARG A 307 -26.79 35.41 -15.05
N ARG A 308 -27.89 34.83 -14.59
CA ARG A 308 -28.91 35.49 -13.76
C ARG A 308 -28.57 35.50 -12.26
N GLY A 309 -27.33 35.18 -11.88
CA GLY A 309 -26.85 35.23 -10.49
C GLY A 309 -26.81 33.89 -9.76
N GLY A 310 -27.00 32.77 -10.48
CA GLY A 310 -26.95 31.43 -9.92
C GLY A 310 -28.16 31.06 -9.05
N ASN A 311 -28.04 29.99 -8.28
CA ASN A 311 -29.04 29.49 -7.33
C ASN A 311 -30.47 29.46 -7.86
N GLN A 312 -30.67 28.93 -9.07
CA GLN A 312 -31.99 28.89 -9.71
C GLN A 312 -32.14 27.75 -10.71
N VAL A 313 -33.40 27.47 -11.06
CA VAL A 313 -33.79 26.51 -12.10
C VAL A 313 -34.27 27.29 -13.32
N VAL A 314 -33.71 26.97 -14.48
CA VAL A 314 -34.14 27.52 -15.77
C VAL A 314 -34.62 26.39 -16.67
N LEU A 315 -35.75 26.62 -17.33
CA LEU A 315 -36.29 25.70 -18.33
C LEU A 315 -35.66 26.00 -19.69
N ALA A 316 -35.28 24.97 -20.43
CA ALA A 316 -34.86 25.10 -21.81
C ALA A 316 -36.03 25.58 -22.69
N SER A 317 -35.72 26.43 -23.66
CA SER A 317 -36.71 26.94 -24.60
C SER A 317 -37.28 25.81 -25.47
N ILE A 318 -38.58 25.85 -25.70
CA ILE A 318 -39.25 25.01 -26.70
C ILE A 318 -39.03 25.67 -28.06
N ALA A 319 -38.36 24.99 -28.99
CA ALA A 319 -38.25 25.45 -30.37
C ALA A 319 -39.59 25.22 -31.06
N PHE A 320 -40.36 26.29 -31.26
CA PHE A 320 -41.50 26.25 -32.18
C PHE A 320 -40.96 26.31 -33.60
N GLY A 321 -41.06 25.19 -34.33
CA GLY A 321 -40.81 25.13 -35.77
C GLY A 321 -42.00 25.63 -36.57
#